data_AF-A0A434G6W0-F1
#
_entry.id   AF-A0A434G6W0-F1
#
_cell.length_a   1.000
_cell.length_b   1.000
_cell.length_c   1.000
_cell.angle_alpha   90.00
_cell.angle_beta   90.00
_cell.angle_gamma   90.00
#
_symmetry.space_group_name_H-M   'P 1'
#
loop_
_entity.id
_entity.type
_entity.pdbx_description
1 polymer ?
#
loop_
_entity_poly.entity_id
_entity_poly.type
_entity_poly.pdbx_seq_one_letter_code
_entity_poly.pdbx_strand_id
1 'polypeptide(L)'
;MNIQTNPNKIEQTSAGFPTVTEAPIRSNFLPEDRLRALGVALAKGEVKELFGLAPFEFQARIRDNAKKILEVYRSTNAAQAKGETITPAAQWLLDNNYLVEETIFQVKRDLPRRFYRQLPTLTLGNGTVLPRAFVVAWSYVEHSDSSVSANMFKAIVEGFQSVEPMKIGELWALPSLLRFVLIENLRRIAVRVERTRQMRHIANEVADRVLATDDNADRTRILSSYSAHAQDTTFATQLLYRLRDGSQNAGRALEWLEGELEKSGSDAEEIIISEHQTLSSGNVTTGNIIRGLRLINDVDWTVWFEGVSRIDTLLR
;
A
#
# COMPACT_ATOMS: atom_id res chain seq x y z
N MET A 1 -2.36 -47.04 -29.24
CA MET A 1 -1.79 -45.91 -29.99
C MET A 1 -1.27 -44.93 -28.96
N ASN A 2 0.06 -44.88 -28.82
CA ASN A 2 0.75 -44.27 -27.69
C ASN A 2 0.64 -42.74 -27.71
N ILE A 3 0.11 -42.15 -26.64
CA ILE A 3 0.27 -40.73 -26.35
C ILE A 3 1.68 -40.60 -25.75
N GLN A 4 2.65 -40.25 -26.58
CA GLN A 4 3.97 -39.86 -26.12
C GLN A 4 3.85 -38.52 -25.38
N THR A 5 3.81 -38.58 -24.05
CA THR A 5 4.15 -37.45 -23.19
C THR A 5 5.61 -37.11 -23.43
N ASN A 6 5.85 -36.00 -24.13
CA ASN A 6 7.18 -35.50 -24.43
C ASN A 6 7.83 -35.01 -23.12
N PRO A 7 8.92 -35.63 -22.61
CA PRO A 7 9.52 -35.29 -21.32
C PRO A 7 10.21 -33.91 -21.27
N ASN A 8 10.39 -33.25 -22.42
CA ASN A 8 11.16 -32.01 -22.55
C ASN A 8 10.32 -30.72 -22.46
N LYS A 9 9.17 -30.75 -21.77
CA LYS A 9 8.38 -29.53 -21.46
C LYS A 9 8.51 -29.05 -20.01
N ILE A 10 9.61 -29.41 -19.33
CA ILE A 10 10.00 -28.88 -18.02
C ILE A 10 11.08 -27.78 -18.18
N GLU A 11 11.19 -27.17 -19.35
CA GLU A 11 12.10 -26.05 -19.58
C GLU A 11 11.50 -24.75 -19.04
N GLN A 12 12.04 -24.32 -17.89
CA GLN A 12 12.17 -22.93 -17.44
C GLN A 12 10.88 -22.11 -17.30
N THR A 13 9.99 -22.52 -16.41
CA THR A 13 9.22 -21.52 -15.66
C THR A 13 10.05 -21.10 -14.46
N SER A 14 11.05 -20.23 -14.65
CA SER A 14 11.38 -19.32 -13.56
C SER A 14 10.09 -18.55 -13.32
N ALA A 15 9.37 -18.84 -12.24
CA ALA A 15 8.17 -18.11 -11.90
C ALA A 15 8.55 -16.62 -11.95
N GLY A 16 7.90 -15.86 -12.84
CA GLY A 16 8.26 -14.46 -13.04
C GLY A 16 8.10 -13.74 -11.71
N PHE A 17 9.09 -12.91 -11.34
CA PHE A 17 9.00 -12.16 -10.10
C PHE A 17 7.81 -11.19 -10.19
N PRO A 18 6.84 -11.25 -9.27
CA PRO A 18 5.78 -10.28 -9.15
C PRO A 18 6.32 -8.85 -9.11
N THR A 19 5.52 -7.93 -9.65
CA THR A 19 5.87 -6.51 -9.78
C THR A 19 6.28 -5.90 -8.45
N VAL A 20 7.34 -5.07 -8.47
CA VAL A 20 7.76 -4.27 -7.31
C VAL A 20 6.61 -3.36 -6.86
N THR A 21 6.31 -3.40 -5.57
CA THR A 21 5.21 -2.64 -4.97
C THR A 21 5.69 -1.33 -4.36
N GLU A 22 4.92 -0.27 -4.52
CA GLU A 22 5.12 0.98 -3.79
C GLU A 22 4.93 0.79 -2.28
N ALA A 23 5.67 1.56 -1.46
CA ALA A 23 5.49 1.59 -0.02
C ALA A 23 4.19 2.33 0.37
N PRO A 24 3.46 1.88 1.40
CA PRO A 24 2.34 2.61 1.96
C PRO A 24 2.73 4.05 2.28
N ILE A 25 1.80 4.97 2.12
CA ILE A 25 1.96 6.37 2.50
C ILE A 25 1.92 6.42 4.02
N ARG A 26 3.09 6.32 4.65
CA ARG A 26 3.24 6.30 6.10
C ARG A 26 4.65 6.69 6.52
N SER A 27 4.70 7.52 7.56
CA SER A 27 5.90 7.92 8.30
C SER A 27 5.57 7.91 9.80
N ASN A 28 6.46 8.49 10.62
CA ASN A 28 6.25 8.61 12.06
C ASN A 28 4.95 9.35 12.36
N PHE A 29 4.13 8.79 13.25
CA PHE A 29 2.90 9.44 13.69
C PHE A 29 3.19 10.79 14.36
N LEU A 30 2.41 11.82 14.01
CA LEU A 30 2.52 13.14 14.61
C LEU A 30 1.25 13.48 15.41
N PRO A 31 1.38 13.85 16.70
CA PRO A 31 0.26 14.40 17.46
C PRO A 31 -0.14 15.79 16.92
N GLU A 32 -1.28 16.30 17.39
CA GLU A 32 -1.92 17.52 16.87
C GLU A 32 -0.97 18.73 16.77
N ASP A 33 -0.22 19.05 17.83
CA ASP A 33 0.72 20.18 17.84
C ASP A 33 1.84 20.04 16.80
N ARG A 34 2.27 18.79 16.56
CA ARG A 34 3.32 18.50 15.57
C ARG A 34 2.77 18.51 14.15
N LEU A 35 1.51 18.14 13.94
CA LEU A 35 0.82 18.34 12.67
C LEU A 35 0.62 19.83 12.36
N ARG A 36 0.29 20.64 13.37
CA ARG A 36 0.22 22.11 13.24
C ARG A 36 1.59 22.68 12.85
N ALA A 37 2.65 22.27 13.52
CA ALA A 37 4.02 22.67 13.17
C ALA A 37 4.42 22.20 11.75
N LEU A 38 4.01 21.00 11.34
CA LEU A 38 4.23 20.51 9.98
C LEU A 38 3.52 21.39 8.94
N GLY A 39 2.29 21.85 9.22
CA GLY A 39 1.60 22.81 8.37
C GLY A 39 2.39 24.09 8.15
N VAL A 40 2.99 24.64 9.21
CA VAL A 40 3.88 25.81 9.14
C VAL A 40 5.10 25.52 8.27
N ALA A 41 5.76 24.38 8.49
CA ALA A 41 6.94 23.97 7.73
C ALA A 41 6.64 23.80 6.23
N LEU A 42 5.47 23.22 5.90
CA LEU A 42 5.00 23.09 4.52
C LEU A 42 4.82 24.45 3.84
N ALA A 43 4.16 25.39 4.50
CA ALA A 43 3.92 26.73 3.94
C ALA A 43 5.22 27.55 3.78
N LYS A 44 6.23 27.31 4.62
CA LYS A 44 7.57 27.91 4.49
C LYS A 44 8.47 27.23 3.45
N GLY A 45 8.05 26.11 2.86
CA GLY A 45 8.88 25.34 1.94
C GLY A 45 10.03 24.58 2.61
N GLU A 46 9.93 24.29 3.92
CA GLU A 46 10.97 23.57 4.68
C GLU A 46 10.94 22.05 4.40
N VAL A 47 9.82 21.53 3.89
CA VAL A 47 9.67 20.12 3.52
C VAL A 47 10.20 19.87 2.12
N LYS A 48 11.24 19.03 2.01
CA LYS A 48 11.97 18.79 0.76
C LYS A 48 11.30 17.75 -0.14
N GLU A 49 10.71 16.73 0.46
CA GLU A 49 10.08 15.61 -0.21
C GLU A 49 8.92 15.06 0.62
N LEU A 50 8.02 14.33 -0.03
CA LEU A 50 6.93 13.62 0.63
C LEU A 50 7.17 12.13 0.48
N PHE A 51 7.05 11.37 1.58
CA PHE A 51 7.40 9.95 1.54
C PHE A 51 6.53 9.19 0.54
N GLY A 52 7.20 8.42 -0.33
CA GLY A 52 6.54 7.58 -1.32
C GLY A 52 5.83 8.34 -2.44
N LEU A 53 5.96 9.67 -2.55
CA LEU A 53 5.40 10.43 -3.65
C LEU A 53 6.34 10.38 -4.86
N ALA A 54 5.85 9.83 -5.97
CA ALA A 54 6.50 9.91 -7.28
C ALA A 54 5.67 10.82 -8.22
N PRO A 55 6.27 11.46 -9.24
CA PRO A 55 5.52 12.23 -10.22
C PRO A 55 4.50 11.37 -10.98
N PHE A 56 3.24 11.81 -11.04
CA PHE A 56 2.19 11.15 -11.81
C PHE A 56 1.19 12.17 -12.38
N GLU A 57 0.47 11.78 -13.44
CA GLU A 57 -0.68 12.56 -13.92
C GLU A 57 -1.90 12.19 -13.06
N PHE A 58 -2.46 13.18 -12.36
CA PHE A 58 -3.47 12.97 -11.32
C PHE A 58 -4.71 12.19 -11.81
N GLN A 59 -5.22 12.50 -13.00
CA GLN A 59 -6.42 11.84 -13.54
C GLN A 59 -6.11 10.42 -14.02
N ALA A 60 -4.94 10.20 -14.61
CA ALA A 60 -4.44 8.87 -14.91
C ALA A 60 -4.28 8.03 -13.64
N ARG A 61 -3.76 8.63 -12.55
CA ARG A 61 -3.55 7.93 -11.28
C ARG A 61 -4.85 7.53 -10.60
N ILE A 62 -5.90 8.38 -10.62
CA ILE A 62 -7.23 7.98 -10.12
C ILE A 62 -7.76 6.74 -10.86
N ARG A 63 -7.57 6.68 -12.19
CA ARG A 63 -8.00 5.52 -13.00
C ARG A 63 -7.16 4.28 -12.72
N ASP A 64 -5.85 4.41 -12.57
CA ASP A 64 -4.97 3.31 -12.16
C ASP A 64 -5.37 2.78 -10.78
N ASN A 65 -5.65 3.68 -9.82
CA ASN A 65 -6.09 3.31 -8.48
C ASN A 65 -7.36 2.47 -8.51
N ALA A 66 -8.37 2.95 -9.24
CA ALA A 66 -9.61 2.22 -9.41
C ALA A 66 -9.40 0.83 -10.07
N LYS A 67 -8.60 0.78 -11.14
CA LYS A 67 -8.32 -0.45 -11.87
C LYS A 67 -7.61 -1.47 -10.98
N LYS A 68 -6.55 -1.05 -10.29
CA LYS A 68 -5.72 -1.94 -9.46
C LYS A 68 -6.47 -2.47 -8.25
N ILE A 69 -7.25 -1.62 -7.57
CA ILE A 69 -8.07 -2.08 -6.45
C ILE A 69 -9.12 -3.11 -6.93
N LEU A 70 -9.78 -2.86 -8.07
CA LEU A 70 -10.75 -3.79 -8.63
C LEU A 70 -10.13 -5.13 -9.07
N GLU A 71 -8.92 -5.10 -9.66
CA GLU A 71 -8.17 -6.31 -9.99
C GLU A 71 -7.91 -7.17 -8.74
N VAL A 72 -7.43 -6.55 -7.65
CA VAL A 72 -7.14 -7.22 -6.38
C VAL A 72 -8.41 -7.72 -5.70
N TYR A 73 -9.49 -6.94 -5.73
CA TYR A 73 -10.79 -7.38 -5.22
C TYR A 73 -11.25 -8.66 -5.92
N ARG A 74 -11.19 -8.69 -7.26
CA ARG A 74 -11.60 -9.86 -8.05
C ARG A 74 -10.72 -11.07 -7.80
N SER A 75 -9.39 -10.90 -7.75
CA SER A 75 -8.46 -12.00 -7.47
C SER A 75 -8.66 -12.56 -6.06
N THR A 76 -8.83 -11.69 -5.06
CA THR A 76 -9.07 -12.07 -3.66
C THR A 76 -10.40 -12.79 -3.51
N ASN A 77 -11.47 -12.31 -4.15
CA ASN A 77 -12.78 -12.96 -4.11
C ASN A 77 -12.74 -14.36 -4.74
N ALA A 78 -12.03 -14.50 -5.88
CA ALA A 78 -11.83 -15.80 -6.51
C ALA A 78 -11.01 -16.77 -5.65
N ALA A 79 -9.98 -16.26 -4.96
CA ALA A 79 -9.18 -17.04 -4.01
C ALA A 79 -10.01 -17.51 -2.80
N GLN A 80 -10.81 -16.62 -2.20
CA GLN A 80 -11.71 -16.96 -1.11
C GLN A 80 -12.74 -18.02 -1.53
N ALA A 81 -13.31 -17.91 -2.73
CA ALA A 81 -14.25 -18.90 -3.26
C ALA A 81 -13.62 -20.29 -3.47
N LYS A 82 -12.29 -20.38 -3.63
CA LYS A 82 -11.54 -21.65 -3.70
C LYS A 82 -11.11 -22.17 -2.32
N GLY A 83 -11.44 -21.48 -1.24
CA GLY A 83 -11.03 -21.83 0.12
C GLY A 83 -9.58 -21.45 0.45
N GLU A 84 -8.94 -20.57 -0.34
CA GLU A 84 -7.61 -20.05 0.00
C GLU A 84 -7.71 -19.12 1.22
N THR A 85 -6.74 -19.20 2.14
CA THR A 85 -6.63 -18.27 3.26
C THR A 85 -6.29 -16.88 2.76
N ILE A 86 -7.17 -15.91 3.01
CA ILE A 86 -6.94 -14.51 2.69
C ILE A 86 -6.41 -13.74 3.90
N THR A 87 -5.61 -12.70 3.64
CA THR A 87 -5.06 -11.87 4.72
C THR A 87 -6.14 -10.96 5.30
N PRO A 88 -6.02 -10.51 6.57
CA PRO A 88 -6.96 -9.55 7.16
C PRO A 88 -7.11 -8.25 6.35
N ALA A 89 -6.02 -7.74 5.77
CA ALA A 89 -6.06 -6.57 4.89
C ALA A 89 -6.86 -6.83 3.59
N ALA A 90 -6.81 -8.06 3.06
CA ALA A 90 -7.60 -8.45 1.91
C ALA A 90 -9.10 -8.55 2.26
N GLN A 91 -9.43 -9.02 3.47
CA GLN A 91 -10.81 -9.09 3.95
C GLN A 91 -11.46 -7.70 4.00
N TRP A 92 -10.73 -6.68 4.49
CA TRP A 92 -11.22 -5.29 4.45
C TRP A 92 -11.61 -4.83 3.03
N LEU A 93 -10.85 -5.22 2.00
CA LEU A 93 -11.17 -4.88 0.61
C LEU A 93 -12.46 -5.56 0.15
N LEU A 94 -12.68 -6.82 0.51
CA LEU A 94 -13.89 -7.55 0.17
C LEU A 94 -15.13 -6.93 0.83
N ASP A 95 -15.03 -6.65 2.13
CA ASP A 95 -16.16 -6.17 2.94
C ASP A 95 -16.58 -4.73 2.60
N ASN A 96 -15.71 -3.96 1.95
CA ASN A 96 -15.89 -2.51 1.76
C ASN A 96 -15.84 -2.05 0.31
N ASN A 97 -15.99 -2.95 -0.67
CA ASN A 97 -15.87 -2.61 -2.08
C ASN A 97 -16.82 -1.45 -2.49
N TYR A 98 -18.07 -1.45 -2.01
CA TYR A 98 -19.03 -0.38 -2.32
C TYR A 98 -18.54 1.01 -1.87
N LEU A 99 -18.05 1.13 -0.62
CA LEU A 99 -17.51 2.39 -0.10
C LEU A 99 -16.32 2.88 -0.94
N VAL A 100 -15.45 1.95 -1.36
CA VAL A 100 -14.27 2.27 -2.16
C VAL A 100 -14.65 2.75 -3.56
N GLU A 101 -15.58 2.05 -4.23
CA GLU A 101 -16.11 2.45 -5.54
C GLU A 101 -16.79 3.83 -5.49
N GLU A 102 -17.63 4.05 -4.48
CA GLU A 102 -18.28 5.33 -4.25
C GLU A 102 -17.26 6.46 -4.02
N THR A 103 -16.24 6.22 -3.19
CA THR A 103 -15.18 7.19 -2.92
C THR A 103 -14.41 7.55 -4.20
N ILE A 104 -14.07 6.56 -5.03
CA ILE A 104 -13.42 6.80 -6.33
C ILE A 104 -14.30 7.66 -7.24
N PHE A 105 -15.61 7.41 -7.27
CA PHE A 105 -16.55 8.21 -8.04
C PHE A 105 -16.61 9.65 -7.52
N GLN A 106 -16.72 9.85 -6.21
CA GLN A 106 -16.72 11.17 -5.57
C GLN A 106 -15.43 11.94 -5.89
N VAL A 107 -14.25 11.32 -5.78
CA VAL A 107 -12.97 11.94 -6.13
C VAL A 107 -12.95 12.43 -7.58
N LYS A 108 -13.43 11.62 -8.53
CA LYS A 108 -13.49 12.01 -9.95
C LYS A 108 -14.45 13.17 -10.19
N ARG A 109 -15.60 13.16 -9.51
CA ARG A 109 -16.63 14.19 -9.62
C ARG A 109 -16.15 15.53 -9.04
N ASP A 110 -15.51 15.48 -7.87
CA ASP A 110 -15.19 16.65 -7.07
C ASP A 110 -13.82 17.26 -7.45
N LEU A 111 -12.94 16.50 -8.12
CA LEU A 111 -11.64 16.97 -8.59
C LEU A 111 -11.49 16.83 -10.12
N PRO A 112 -12.32 17.52 -10.92
CA PRO A 112 -12.19 17.51 -12.36
C PRO A 112 -10.87 18.15 -12.80
N ARG A 113 -10.34 17.71 -13.95
CA ARG A 113 -9.01 18.11 -14.46
C ARG A 113 -8.79 19.62 -14.47
N ARG A 114 -9.81 20.40 -14.87
CA ARG A 114 -9.74 21.87 -14.93
C ARG A 114 -9.60 22.47 -13.53
N PHE A 115 -10.41 22.01 -12.58
CA PHE A 115 -10.38 22.49 -11.20
C PHE A 115 -9.04 22.17 -10.53
N TYR A 116 -8.58 20.92 -10.62
CA TYR A 116 -7.31 20.49 -10.03
C TYR A 116 -6.12 21.33 -10.53
N ARG A 117 -6.09 21.67 -11.83
CA ARG A 117 -5.04 22.51 -12.44
C ARG A 117 -5.09 23.98 -12.04
N GLN A 118 -6.22 24.46 -11.53
CA GLN A 118 -6.38 25.85 -11.10
C GLN A 118 -6.00 26.05 -9.63
N LEU A 119 -5.79 24.96 -8.87
CA LEU A 119 -5.34 25.05 -7.50
C LEU A 119 -3.95 25.70 -7.44
N PRO A 120 -3.74 26.68 -6.55
CA PRO A 120 -2.42 27.22 -6.26
C PRO A 120 -1.42 26.11 -5.93
N THR A 121 -0.19 26.27 -6.41
CA THR A 121 0.86 25.27 -6.29
C THR A 121 1.99 25.75 -5.41
N LEU A 122 2.75 24.81 -4.84
CA LEU A 122 4.08 25.05 -4.28
C LEU A 122 5.10 24.16 -4.98
N THR A 123 6.37 24.51 -4.84
CA THR A 123 7.50 23.71 -5.32
C THR A 123 8.17 23.06 -4.12
N LEU A 124 8.23 21.72 -4.11
CA LEU A 124 8.99 20.98 -3.11
C LEU A 124 10.50 21.16 -3.33
N GLY A 125 11.30 20.88 -2.30
CA GLY A 125 12.77 21.02 -2.38
C GLY A 125 13.43 20.18 -3.49
N ASN A 126 12.78 19.12 -3.94
CA ASN A 126 13.21 18.28 -5.08
C ASN A 126 12.78 18.81 -6.46
N GLY A 127 12.17 20.01 -6.54
CA GLY A 127 11.70 20.62 -7.80
C GLY A 127 10.31 20.20 -8.26
N THR A 128 9.63 19.30 -7.53
CA THR A 128 8.27 18.84 -7.88
C THR A 128 7.25 19.95 -7.58
N VAL A 129 6.43 20.30 -8.57
CA VAL A 129 5.37 21.31 -8.44
C VAL A 129 4.01 20.65 -8.24
N LEU A 130 3.34 20.95 -7.13
CA LEU A 130 2.06 20.31 -6.75
C LEU A 130 1.08 21.32 -6.14
N PRO A 131 -0.24 21.07 -6.25
CA PRO A 131 -1.23 21.86 -5.51
C PRO A 131 -0.95 21.88 -4.01
N ARG A 132 -1.01 23.06 -3.37
CA ARG A 132 -0.71 23.20 -1.93
C ARG A 132 -1.64 22.34 -1.07
N ALA A 133 -2.94 22.36 -1.39
CA ALA A 133 -3.93 21.52 -0.73
C ALA A 133 -3.65 20.02 -0.87
N PHE A 134 -3.06 19.59 -1.99
CA PHE A 134 -2.69 18.19 -2.19
C PHE A 134 -1.50 17.80 -1.30
N VAL A 135 -0.50 18.67 -1.20
CA VAL A 135 0.66 18.48 -0.32
C VAL A 135 0.19 18.37 1.14
N VAL A 136 -0.71 19.24 1.60
CA VAL A 136 -1.28 19.17 2.95
C VAL A 136 -2.01 17.84 3.20
N ALA A 137 -2.87 17.41 2.27
CA ALA A 137 -3.58 16.14 2.39
C ALA A 137 -2.62 14.93 2.41
N TRP A 138 -1.58 14.95 1.57
CA TRP A 138 -0.57 13.89 1.54
C TRP A 138 0.20 13.80 2.85
N SER A 139 0.78 14.92 3.31
CA SER A 139 1.53 15.00 4.56
C SER A 139 0.69 14.61 5.77
N TYR A 140 -0.60 14.93 5.77
CA TYR A 140 -1.51 14.48 6.82
C TYR A 140 -1.64 12.95 6.85
N VAL A 141 -1.90 12.29 5.71
CA VAL A 141 -2.03 10.83 5.65
C VAL A 141 -0.71 10.14 6.01
N GLU A 142 0.41 10.67 5.51
CA GLU A 142 1.76 10.20 5.82
C GLU A 142 2.00 10.14 7.33
N HIS A 143 1.62 11.18 8.08
CA HIS A 143 1.89 11.30 9.51
C HIS A 143 0.72 10.93 10.43
N SER A 144 -0.36 10.38 9.89
CA SER A 144 -1.52 9.88 10.67
C SER A 144 -1.73 8.37 10.55
N ASP A 145 -0.89 7.65 9.78
CA ASP A 145 -1.15 6.25 9.40
C ASP A 145 -2.57 6.04 8.87
N SER A 146 -3.03 7.01 8.07
CA SER A 146 -4.41 7.07 7.55
C SER A 146 -5.53 7.12 8.62
N SER A 147 -5.20 7.32 9.90
CA SER A 147 -6.17 7.47 10.98
C SER A 147 -6.75 8.89 10.97
N VAL A 148 -7.82 9.08 10.18
CA VAL A 148 -8.43 10.40 9.96
C VAL A 148 -9.11 10.92 11.23
N SER A 149 -8.91 12.21 11.48
CA SER A 149 -9.57 13.01 12.50
C SER A 149 -9.77 14.43 11.96
N ALA A 150 -11.01 14.94 12.02
CA ALA A 150 -11.33 16.28 11.56
C ALA A 150 -10.53 17.37 12.29
N ASN A 151 -10.29 17.18 13.60
CA ASN A 151 -9.52 18.11 14.43
C ASN A 151 -8.03 18.10 14.08
N MET A 152 -7.44 16.91 13.93
CA MET A 152 -6.03 16.81 13.56
C MET A 152 -5.77 17.30 12.13
N PHE A 153 -6.72 17.06 11.21
CA PHE A 153 -6.65 17.60 9.86
C PHE A 153 -6.82 19.12 9.85
N LYS A 154 -7.69 19.67 10.69
CA LYS A 154 -7.80 21.10 10.94
C LYS A 154 -6.47 21.69 11.45
N ALA A 155 -5.79 21.03 12.39
CA ALA A 155 -4.55 21.53 12.97
C ALA A 155 -3.43 21.75 11.93
N ILE A 156 -3.21 20.80 11.01
CA ILE A 156 -2.23 20.98 9.93
C ILE A 156 -2.63 22.10 8.97
N VAL A 157 -3.92 22.24 8.66
CA VAL A 157 -4.45 23.30 7.79
C VAL A 157 -4.30 24.68 8.45
N GLU A 158 -4.61 24.81 9.74
CA GLU A 158 -4.39 26.05 10.49
C GLU A 158 -2.92 26.41 10.59
N GLY A 159 -2.05 25.41 10.78
CA GLY A 159 -0.60 25.56 10.73
C GLY A 159 -0.15 26.17 9.41
N PHE A 160 -0.61 25.62 8.28
CA PHE A 160 -0.31 26.13 6.94
C PHE A 160 -0.79 27.58 6.76
N GLN A 161 -2.06 27.82 7.11
CA GLN A 161 -2.68 29.14 6.97
C GLN A 161 -2.05 30.22 7.85
N SER A 162 -1.32 29.85 8.92
CA SER A 162 -0.61 30.80 9.77
C SER A 162 0.56 31.50 9.09
N VAL A 163 1.08 30.91 8.02
CA VAL A 163 2.12 31.50 7.17
C VAL A 163 1.49 32.14 5.94
N GLU A 164 0.63 31.40 5.23
CA GLU A 164 -0.03 31.90 4.01
C GLU A 164 -1.48 31.42 3.92
N PRO A 165 -2.47 32.34 3.84
CA PRO A 165 -3.87 31.95 3.70
C PRO A 165 -4.15 31.09 2.46
N MET A 166 -4.93 30.02 2.65
CA MET A 166 -5.43 29.21 1.56
C MET A 166 -6.65 29.89 0.92
N LYS A 167 -6.81 29.75 -0.39
CA LYS A 167 -8.01 30.21 -1.10
C LYS A 167 -9.20 29.33 -0.71
N ILE A 168 -10.40 29.90 -0.80
CA ILE A 168 -11.67 29.17 -0.56
C ILE A 168 -11.71 27.86 -1.36
N GLY A 169 -11.35 27.91 -2.65
CA GLY A 169 -11.33 26.73 -3.51
C GLY A 169 -10.31 25.65 -3.08
N GLU A 170 -9.22 26.02 -2.41
CA GLU A 170 -8.29 25.03 -1.85
C GLU A 170 -8.88 24.33 -0.63
N LEU A 171 -9.50 25.09 0.28
CA LEU A 171 -10.14 24.53 1.46
C LEU A 171 -11.26 23.56 1.09
N TRP A 172 -12.07 23.89 0.08
CA TRP A 172 -13.09 22.98 -0.45
C TRP A 172 -12.53 21.77 -1.20
N ALA A 173 -11.29 21.83 -1.70
CA ALA A 173 -10.64 20.68 -2.34
C ALA A 173 -10.09 19.67 -1.33
N LEU A 174 -9.79 20.09 -0.09
CA LEU A 174 -9.12 19.27 0.92
C LEU A 174 -9.83 17.94 1.23
N PRO A 175 -11.17 17.87 1.41
CA PRO A 175 -11.85 16.60 1.67
C PRO A 175 -11.70 15.61 0.52
N SER A 176 -11.82 16.08 -0.72
CA SER A 176 -11.70 15.24 -1.92
C SER A 176 -10.25 14.82 -2.18
N LEU A 177 -9.28 15.68 -1.85
CA LEU A 177 -7.86 15.33 -1.91
C LEU A 177 -7.50 14.31 -0.81
N LEU A 178 -8.07 14.44 0.39
CA LEU A 178 -7.90 13.46 1.45
C LEU A 178 -8.48 12.10 1.05
N ARG A 179 -9.70 12.05 0.47
CA ARG A 179 -10.25 10.83 -0.14
C ARG A 179 -9.30 10.23 -1.17
N PHE A 180 -8.74 11.05 -2.06
CA PHE A 180 -7.79 10.58 -3.06
C PHE A 180 -6.55 9.93 -2.43
N VAL A 181 -5.92 10.57 -1.44
CA VAL A 181 -4.69 10.04 -0.83
C VAL A 181 -4.96 8.73 -0.07
N LEU A 182 -6.13 8.61 0.57
CA LEU A 182 -6.55 7.36 1.22
C LEU A 182 -6.78 6.23 0.20
N ILE A 183 -7.40 6.52 -0.95
CA ILE A 183 -7.57 5.56 -2.05
C ILE A 183 -6.23 5.18 -2.69
N GLU A 184 -5.32 6.13 -2.85
CA GLU A 184 -3.95 5.89 -3.29
C GLU A 184 -3.25 4.92 -2.33
N ASN A 185 -3.31 5.17 -1.01
CA ASN A 185 -2.70 4.30 -0.03
C ASN A 185 -3.34 2.89 -0.04
N LEU A 186 -4.67 2.82 -0.18
CA LEU A 186 -5.40 1.56 -0.31
C LEU A 186 -4.93 0.77 -1.52
N ARG A 187 -4.73 1.42 -2.67
CA ARG A 187 -4.19 0.78 -3.87
C ARG A 187 -2.80 0.22 -3.61
N ARG A 188 -1.92 0.94 -2.92
CA ARG A 188 -0.57 0.45 -2.61
C ARG A 188 -0.61 -0.82 -1.75
N ILE A 189 -1.49 -0.83 -0.74
CA ILE A 189 -1.69 -2.02 0.10
C ILE A 189 -2.33 -3.16 -0.69
N ALA A 190 -3.33 -2.88 -1.53
CA ALA A 190 -4.00 -3.89 -2.36
C ALA A 190 -3.00 -4.59 -3.30
N VAL A 191 -2.13 -3.84 -3.98
CA VAL A 191 -1.10 -4.44 -4.86
C VAL A 191 -0.09 -5.25 -4.06
N ARG A 192 0.26 -4.83 -2.82
CA ARG A 192 1.09 -5.62 -1.90
C ARG A 192 0.43 -6.93 -1.48
N VAL A 193 -0.86 -6.89 -1.14
CA VAL A 193 -1.64 -8.08 -0.79
C VAL A 193 -1.62 -9.10 -1.93
N GLU A 194 -1.84 -8.67 -3.17
CA GLU A 194 -1.80 -9.55 -4.33
C GLU A 194 -0.37 -10.09 -4.59
N ARG A 195 0.66 -9.26 -4.45
CA ARG A 195 2.07 -9.71 -4.54
C ARG A 195 2.39 -10.79 -3.50
N THR A 196 2.03 -10.57 -2.24
CA THR A 196 2.22 -11.53 -1.15
C THR A 196 1.48 -12.84 -1.46
N ARG A 197 0.24 -12.77 -1.98
CA ARG A 197 -0.51 -13.96 -2.39
C ARG A 197 0.21 -14.74 -3.50
N GLN A 198 0.71 -14.05 -4.52
CA GLN A 198 1.49 -14.66 -5.61
C GLN A 198 2.79 -15.30 -5.10
N MET A 199 3.53 -14.62 -4.20
CA MET A 199 4.73 -15.18 -3.56
C MET A 199 4.43 -16.47 -2.79
N ARG A 200 3.35 -16.50 -2.00
CA ARG A 200 2.96 -17.73 -1.28
C ARG A 200 2.60 -18.87 -2.22
N HIS A 201 1.93 -18.55 -3.34
CA HIS A 201 1.60 -19.54 -4.35
C HIS A 201 2.86 -20.16 -4.96
N ILE A 202 3.83 -19.32 -5.36
CA ILE A 202 5.12 -19.78 -5.89
C ILE A 202 5.87 -20.62 -4.85
N ALA A 203 5.89 -20.20 -3.58
CA ALA A 203 6.51 -20.99 -2.51
C ALA A 203 5.86 -22.37 -2.31
N ASN A 204 4.53 -22.44 -2.40
CA ASN A 204 3.80 -23.71 -2.31
C ASN A 204 4.14 -24.63 -3.49
N GLU A 205 4.15 -24.11 -4.73
CA GLU A 205 4.53 -24.90 -5.91
C GLU A 205 5.96 -25.43 -5.83
N VAL A 206 6.90 -24.60 -5.32
CA VAL A 206 8.29 -25.01 -5.11
C VAL A 206 8.38 -26.09 -4.04
N ALA A 207 7.69 -25.91 -2.91
CA ALA A 207 7.65 -26.90 -1.86
C ALA A 207 7.10 -28.24 -2.36
N ASP A 208 6.00 -28.23 -3.11
CA ASP A 208 5.39 -29.45 -3.65
C ASP A 208 6.35 -30.20 -4.58
N ARG A 209 7.05 -29.49 -5.46
CA ARG A 209 8.07 -30.07 -6.35
C ARG A 209 9.25 -30.65 -5.58
N VAL A 210 9.74 -29.92 -4.59
CA VAL A 210 10.89 -30.32 -3.77
C VAL A 210 10.57 -31.54 -2.91
N LEU A 211 9.39 -31.57 -2.28
CA LEU A 211 8.95 -32.67 -1.43
C LEU A 211 8.62 -33.94 -2.23
N ALA A 212 8.17 -33.79 -3.48
CA ALA A 212 7.93 -34.91 -4.39
C ALA A 212 9.19 -35.46 -5.09
N THR A 213 10.35 -34.82 -4.92
CA THR A 213 11.61 -35.23 -5.58
C THR A 213 12.50 -36.02 -4.63
N ASP A 214 12.74 -37.30 -4.92
CA ASP A 214 13.59 -38.17 -4.10
C ASP A 214 15.10 -37.95 -4.33
N ASP A 215 15.51 -37.55 -5.54
CA ASP A 215 16.92 -37.28 -5.84
C ASP A 215 17.38 -35.91 -5.30
N ASN A 216 18.51 -35.92 -4.60
CA ASN A 216 19.08 -34.71 -4.03
C ASN A 216 19.65 -33.76 -5.08
N ALA A 217 20.22 -34.27 -6.18
CA ALA A 217 20.80 -33.39 -7.20
C ALA A 217 19.69 -32.63 -7.95
N ASP A 218 18.60 -33.31 -8.30
CA ASP A 218 17.43 -32.67 -8.91
C ASP A 218 16.75 -31.67 -7.98
N ARG A 219 16.67 -31.98 -6.67
CA ARG A 219 16.17 -31.03 -5.68
C ARG A 219 17.01 -29.75 -5.61
N THR A 220 18.33 -29.88 -5.57
CA THR A 220 19.24 -28.72 -5.59
C THR A 220 19.08 -27.90 -6.86
N ARG A 221 18.88 -28.54 -8.03
CA ARG A 221 18.60 -27.84 -9.30
C ARG A 221 17.28 -27.08 -9.28
N ILE A 222 16.23 -27.64 -8.66
CA ILE A 222 14.95 -26.95 -8.50
C ILE A 222 15.18 -25.70 -7.64
N LEU A 223 15.72 -25.87 -6.44
CA LEU A 223 15.91 -24.79 -5.47
C LEU A 223 16.81 -23.67 -6.00
N SER A 224 17.90 -23.98 -6.69
CA SER A 224 18.82 -22.97 -7.23
C SER A 224 18.15 -22.00 -8.22
N SER A 225 17.04 -22.41 -8.86
CA SER A 225 16.25 -21.54 -9.74
C SER A 225 15.44 -20.48 -8.96
N TYR A 226 15.39 -20.56 -7.63
CA TYR A 226 14.61 -19.71 -6.73
C TYR A 226 15.46 -18.93 -5.72
N SER A 227 16.79 -18.85 -5.89
CA SER A 227 17.67 -18.05 -5.02
C SER A 227 17.21 -16.60 -4.85
N ALA A 228 16.78 -15.94 -5.92
CA ALA A 228 16.24 -14.57 -5.83
C ALA A 228 14.91 -14.50 -5.05
N HIS A 229 14.10 -15.56 -5.10
CA HIS A 229 12.84 -15.65 -4.34
C HIS A 229 13.09 -15.92 -2.86
N ALA A 230 14.16 -16.65 -2.51
CA ALA A 230 14.54 -16.90 -1.12
C ALA A 230 14.88 -15.60 -0.35
N GLN A 231 15.18 -14.51 -1.05
CA GLN A 231 15.38 -13.17 -0.46
C GLN A 231 14.06 -12.43 -0.19
N ASP A 232 12.93 -12.90 -0.75
CA ASP A 232 11.61 -12.36 -0.44
C ASP A 232 11.07 -12.98 0.85
N THR A 233 10.78 -12.13 1.83
CA THR A 233 10.31 -12.54 3.17
C THR A 233 9.07 -13.43 3.11
N THR A 234 8.11 -13.13 2.23
CA THR A 234 6.87 -13.92 2.12
C THR A 234 7.16 -15.29 1.53
N PHE A 235 7.95 -15.36 0.45
CA PHE A 235 8.34 -16.63 -0.15
C PHE A 235 9.12 -17.50 0.84
N ALA A 236 10.16 -16.93 1.47
CA ALA A 236 11.02 -17.64 2.40
C ALA A 236 10.24 -18.17 3.61
N THR A 237 9.37 -17.34 4.21
CA THR A 237 8.54 -17.73 5.35
C THR A 237 7.58 -18.87 4.98
N GLN A 238 6.92 -18.78 3.82
CA GLN A 238 6.00 -19.83 3.37
C GLN A 238 6.73 -21.12 3.02
N LEU A 239 7.89 -21.04 2.36
CA LEU A 239 8.70 -22.21 2.00
C LEU A 239 9.24 -22.89 3.28
N LEU A 240 9.75 -22.11 4.24
CA LEU A 240 10.21 -22.61 5.54
C LEU A 240 9.09 -23.37 6.26
N TYR A 241 7.89 -22.80 6.32
CA TYR A 241 6.72 -23.45 6.91
C TYR A 241 6.41 -24.79 6.24
N ARG A 242 6.34 -24.83 4.89
CA ARG A 242 6.07 -26.05 4.13
C ARG A 242 7.16 -27.12 4.28
N LEU A 243 8.42 -26.71 4.36
CA LEU A 243 9.56 -27.64 4.50
C LEU A 243 9.65 -28.23 5.92
N ARG A 244 9.30 -27.47 6.96
CA ARG A 244 9.25 -27.97 8.35
C ARG A 244 8.12 -28.98 8.58
N ASP A 245 6.99 -28.79 7.91
CA ASP A 245 5.87 -29.74 7.95
C ASP A 245 6.15 -31.01 7.10
N GLY A 246 7.16 -30.98 6.23
CA GLY A 246 7.63 -32.12 5.45
C GLY A 246 8.51 -33.07 6.27
N SER A 247 8.33 -34.39 6.10
CA SER A 247 9.10 -35.43 6.81
C SER A 247 10.62 -35.44 6.49
N GLN A 248 11.36 -36.41 7.06
CA GLN A 248 12.84 -36.58 7.09
C GLN A 248 13.65 -36.18 5.83
N ASN A 249 13.02 -36.12 4.66
CA ASN A 249 13.65 -35.75 3.41
C ASN A 249 13.89 -34.23 3.24
N ALA A 250 13.32 -33.33 4.04
CA ALA A 250 13.41 -31.87 3.82
C ALA A 250 14.75 -31.22 4.21
N GLY A 251 15.65 -31.92 4.92
CA GLY A 251 16.87 -31.35 5.51
C GLY A 251 17.72 -30.50 4.57
N ARG A 252 18.06 -31.01 3.38
CA ARG A 252 18.87 -30.26 2.40
C ARG A 252 18.17 -29.03 1.82
N ALA A 253 16.84 -29.04 1.76
CA ALA A 253 16.09 -27.88 1.28
C ALA A 253 16.04 -26.77 2.34
N LEU A 254 15.97 -27.17 3.61
CA LEU A 254 16.09 -26.25 4.75
C LEU A 254 17.50 -25.65 4.81
N GLU A 255 18.55 -26.47 4.74
CA GLU A 255 19.95 -26.02 4.68
C GLU A 255 20.18 -25.04 3.52
N TRP A 256 19.58 -25.31 2.35
CA TRP A 256 19.65 -24.39 1.22
C TRP A 256 18.97 -23.05 1.54
N LEU A 257 17.75 -23.07 2.10
CA LEU A 257 17.01 -21.84 2.41
C LEU A 257 17.75 -21.02 3.47
N GLU A 258 18.23 -21.65 4.53
CA GLU A 258 19.06 -21.02 5.56
C GLU A 258 20.31 -20.39 4.95
N GLY A 259 21.01 -21.11 4.08
CA GLY A 259 22.18 -20.57 3.37
C GLY A 259 21.86 -19.38 2.45
N GLU A 260 20.69 -19.32 1.82
CA GLU A 260 20.27 -18.14 1.04
C GLU A 260 19.91 -16.96 1.93
N LEU A 261 19.28 -17.20 3.09
CA LEU A 261 18.96 -16.16 4.07
C LEU A 261 20.24 -15.55 4.66
N GLU A 262 21.20 -16.38 5.04
CA GLU A 262 22.51 -15.94 5.57
C GLU A 262 23.26 -15.06 4.56
N LYS A 263 23.23 -15.42 3.26
CA LYS A 263 23.84 -14.58 2.20
C LYS A 263 23.20 -13.21 2.08
N SER A 264 21.93 -13.09 2.44
CA SER A 264 21.20 -11.82 2.48
C SER A 264 21.29 -11.09 3.83
N GLY A 265 22.01 -11.67 4.81
CA GLY A 265 22.20 -11.11 6.15
C GLY A 265 20.98 -11.24 7.06
N SER A 266 20.13 -12.26 6.83
CA SER A 266 18.94 -12.53 7.63
C SER A 266 18.91 -14.00 8.09
N ASP A 267 17.90 -14.36 8.88
CA ASP A 267 17.68 -15.72 9.37
C ASP A 267 16.18 -16.07 9.42
N ALA A 268 15.88 -17.31 9.79
CA ALA A 268 14.51 -17.83 9.87
C ALA A 268 13.62 -17.07 10.86
N GLU A 269 14.17 -16.61 11.99
CA GLU A 269 13.41 -15.89 13.01
C GLU A 269 13.08 -14.47 12.51
N GLU A 270 14.06 -13.79 11.94
CA GLU A 270 13.92 -12.43 11.43
C GLU A 270 12.89 -12.36 10.27
N ILE A 271 12.92 -13.31 9.32
CA ILE A 271 11.91 -13.32 8.24
C ILE A 271 10.50 -13.57 8.76
N ILE A 272 10.33 -14.42 9.79
CA ILE A 272 9.01 -14.70 10.39
C ILE A 272 8.50 -13.45 11.09
N ILE A 273 9.35 -12.77 11.86
CA ILE A 273 9.01 -11.51 12.53
C ILE A 273 8.66 -10.43 11.50
N SER A 274 9.46 -10.29 10.44
CA SER A 274 9.25 -9.30 9.37
C SER A 274 7.94 -9.52 8.59
N GLU A 275 7.61 -10.78 8.24
CA GLU A 275 6.34 -11.12 7.60
C GLU A 275 5.16 -10.80 8.53
N HIS A 276 5.25 -11.16 9.81
CA HIS A 276 4.20 -10.85 10.78
C HIS A 276 3.99 -9.35 10.95
N GLN A 277 5.07 -8.58 11.08
CA GLN A 277 5.01 -7.11 11.15
C GLN A 277 4.37 -6.51 9.91
N THR A 278 4.73 -6.99 8.71
CA THR A 278 4.17 -6.54 7.44
C THR A 278 2.66 -6.77 7.36
N LEU A 279 2.19 -7.96 7.73
CA LEU A 279 0.77 -8.30 7.73
C LEU A 279 -0.04 -7.51 8.76
N SER A 280 0.47 -7.40 9.98
CA SER A 280 -0.17 -6.66 11.07
C SER A 280 -0.27 -5.16 10.75
N SER A 281 0.84 -4.59 10.26
CA SER A 281 0.90 -3.22 9.76
C SER A 281 -0.09 -2.96 8.64
N GLY A 282 -0.11 -3.81 7.61
CA GLY A 282 -1.03 -3.67 6.48
C GLY A 282 -2.50 -3.75 6.90
N ASN A 283 -2.84 -4.62 7.85
CA ASN A 283 -4.19 -4.73 8.40
C ASN A 283 -4.63 -3.45 9.12
N VAL A 284 -3.77 -2.89 9.99
CA VAL A 284 -4.08 -1.66 10.72
C VAL A 284 -4.30 -0.49 9.78
N THR A 285 -3.37 -0.25 8.84
CA THR A 285 -3.48 0.86 7.89
C THR A 285 -4.73 0.71 7.01
N THR A 286 -5.06 -0.50 6.55
CA THR A 286 -6.28 -0.73 5.75
C THR A 286 -7.54 -0.43 6.56
N GLY A 287 -7.61 -0.89 7.82
CA GLY A 287 -8.72 -0.57 8.71
C GLY A 287 -8.84 0.93 8.98
N ASN A 288 -7.72 1.65 9.14
CA ASN A 288 -7.70 3.10 9.31
C ASN A 288 -8.20 3.82 8.05
N ILE A 289 -7.79 3.39 6.86
CA ILE A 289 -8.28 3.93 5.59
C ILE A 289 -9.80 3.78 5.51
N ILE A 290 -10.34 2.60 5.74
CA ILE A 290 -11.79 2.34 5.64
C ILE A 290 -12.57 3.18 6.65
N ARG A 291 -12.12 3.23 7.91
CA ARG A 291 -12.74 4.08 8.94
C ARG A 291 -12.65 5.56 8.57
N GLY A 292 -11.51 6.00 8.04
CA GLY A 292 -11.29 7.36 7.60
C GLY A 292 -12.19 7.78 6.43
N LEU A 293 -12.39 6.90 5.44
CA LEU A 293 -13.31 7.15 4.33
C LEU A 293 -14.75 7.32 4.81
N ARG A 294 -15.21 6.49 5.76
CA ARG A 294 -16.54 6.65 6.38
C ARG A 294 -16.64 7.96 7.14
N LEU A 295 -15.66 8.26 7.99
CA LEU A 295 -15.61 9.52 8.74
C LEU A 295 -15.70 10.73 7.82
N ILE A 296 -14.98 10.72 6.70
CA ILE A 296 -15.01 11.81 5.72
C ILE A 296 -16.40 11.99 5.08
N ASN A 297 -17.21 10.93 4.99
CA ASN A 297 -18.60 11.03 4.53
C ASN A 297 -19.54 11.56 5.62
N ASP A 298 -19.25 11.26 6.89
CA ASP A 298 -20.07 11.66 8.03
C ASP A 298 -19.80 13.10 8.52
N VAL A 299 -18.61 13.65 8.22
CA VAL A 299 -18.23 15.02 8.60
C VAL A 299 -19.02 16.07 7.81
N ASP A 300 -19.63 17.02 8.53
CA ASP A 300 -20.15 18.25 7.92
C ASP A 300 -18.98 19.19 7.56
N TRP A 301 -18.58 19.12 6.30
CA TRP A 301 -17.48 19.92 5.77
C TRP A 301 -17.79 21.42 5.72
N THR A 302 -19.06 21.83 5.81
CA THR A 302 -19.44 23.25 5.91
C THR A 302 -19.02 23.79 7.27
N VAL A 303 -19.39 23.09 8.35
CA VAL A 303 -19.00 23.45 9.72
C VAL A 303 -17.47 23.35 9.89
N TRP A 304 -16.84 22.33 9.33
CA TRP A 304 -15.38 22.22 9.35
C TRP A 304 -14.72 23.39 8.62
N PHE A 305 -15.24 23.77 7.44
CA PHE A 305 -14.75 24.91 6.65
C PHE A 305 -14.85 26.22 7.43
N GLU A 306 -15.98 26.51 8.05
CA GLU A 306 -16.16 27.68 8.91
C GLU A 306 -15.10 27.72 10.03
N GLY A 307 -14.81 26.56 10.61
CA GLY A 307 -13.80 26.41 11.65
C GLY A 307 -12.36 26.67 11.19
N VAL A 308 -12.06 26.64 9.89
CA VAL A 308 -10.70 26.90 9.35
C VAL A 308 -10.62 28.15 8.47
N SER A 309 -11.76 28.71 8.06
CA SER A 309 -11.83 29.88 7.21
C SER A 309 -11.50 31.14 8.02
N ARG A 310 -10.37 31.76 7.68
CA ARG A 310 -9.97 33.05 8.27
C ARG A 310 -10.94 34.18 7.96
N ILE A 311 -11.64 34.09 6.83
CA ILE A 311 -12.65 35.08 6.43
C ILE A 311 -13.87 34.97 7.34
N ASP A 312 -14.34 33.75 7.61
CA ASP A 312 -15.50 33.54 8.49
C ASP A 312 -15.19 33.97 9.93
N THR A 313 -13.95 33.76 10.39
CA THR A 313 -13.50 34.25 11.71
C THR A 313 -13.53 35.78 11.81
N LEU A 314 -13.32 36.50 10.70
CA LEU A 314 -13.35 37.98 10.66
C LEU A 314 -14.76 38.56 10.47
N LEU A 315 -15.74 37.73 10.07
CA LEU A 315 -17.13 38.15 9.82
C LEU A 315 -18.10 37.78 10.96
N ARG A 316 -17.62 37.09 12.00
CA ARG A 316 -18.35 36.77 13.24
C ARG A 316 -18.19 37.83 14.31
#